data_AF-A0A534TXQ6-F1
#
_entry.id   AF-A0A534TXQ6-F1
#
_cell.length_a   1.000
_cell.length_b   1.000
_cell.length_c   1.000
_cell.angle_alpha   90.00
_cell.angle_beta   90.00
_cell.angle_gamma   90.00
#
_symmetry.space_group_name_H-M   'P 1'
#
loop_
_entity.id
_entity.type
_entity.pdbx_description
1 polymer ?
#
loop_
_entity_poly.entity_id
_entity_poly.type
_entity_poly.pdbx_seq_one_letter_code
_entity_poly.pdbx_strand_id
1 'polypeptide(L)'
;MQYFSNYAGTLRCIGQVLHNQEIEAFEINTYANEFRVLAGDPNPPYTALIELKFSVQDIEILDREGQARRGQSTTETTNDRFDSV
;
A
#
# COMPACT_ATOMS: atom_id res chain seq x y z
N MET A 1 -23.38 -2.65 -2.52
CA MET A 1 -22.22 -2.47 -3.42
C MET A 1 -21.30 -1.48 -2.72
N GLN A 2 -20.16 -1.92 -2.20
CA GLN A 2 -19.20 -1.01 -1.57
C GLN A 2 -18.35 -0.40 -2.68
N TYR A 3 -18.29 0.93 -2.71
CA TYR A 3 -17.52 1.70 -3.67
C TYR A 3 -16.36 2.38 -2.95
N PHE A 4 -15.25 2.56 -3.63
CA PHE A 4 -14.14 3.36 -3.11
C PHE A 4 -14.53 4.83 -3.07
N SER A 5 -14.68 5.39 -1.87
CA SER A 5 -14.97 6.81 -1.66
C SER A 5 -13.70 7.67 -1.58
N ASN A 6 -12.55 7.06 -1.29
CA ASN A 6 -11.26 7.74 -1.14
C ASN A 6 -10.18 7.13 -2.05
N TYR A 7 -10.10 7.66 -3.28
CA TYR A 7 -9.12 7.23 -4.28
C TYR A 7 -7.67 7.49 -3.84
N ALA A 8 -7.38 8.65 -3.27
CA ALA A 8 -6.02 8.99 -2.85
C ALA A 8 -5.51 8.05 -1.73
N GLY A 9 -6.36 7.75 -0.75
CA GLY A 9 -6.06 6.79 0.32
C GLY A 9 -5.84 5.37 -0.23
N THR A 10 -6.66 4.97 -1.20
CA THR A 10 -6.54 3.67 -1.87
C THR A 10 -5.22 3.54 -2.63
N LEU A 11 -4.90 4.52 -3.48
CA LEU A 11 -3.65 4.55 -4.24
C LEU A 11 -2.42 4.58 -3.33
N ARG A 12 -2.49 5.28 -2.19
CA ARG A 12 -1.43 5.22 -1.17
C ARG A 12 -1.22 3.79 -0.66
N CYS A 13 -2.29 3.08 -0.31
CA CYS A 13 -2.18 1.70 0.20
C CYS A 13 -1.61 0.77 -0.86
N ILE A 14 -2.08 0.87 -2.11
CA ILE A 14 -1.54 0.11 -3.24
C ILE A 14 -0.05 0.42 -3.41
N GLY A 15 0.33 1.70 -3.46
CA GLY A 15 1.73 2.11 -3.62
C GLY A 15 2.64 1.59 -2.51
N GLN A 16 2.16 1.51 -1.27
CA GLN A 16 2.91 0.91 -0.17
C GLN A 16 3.16 -0.59 -0.38
N VAL A 17 2.19 -1.33 -0.91
CA VAL A 17 2.36 -2.75 -1.24
C VAL A 17 3.38 -2.92 -2.37
N LEU A 18 3.23 -2.16 -3.45
CA LEU A 18 4.15 -2.23 -4.61
C LEU A 18 5.58 -1.88 -4.21
N HIS A 19 5.77 -0.87 -3.38
CA HIS A 19 7.08 -0.49 -2.85
C HIS A 19 7.74 -1.63 -2.05
N ASN A 20 6.97 -2.30 -1.17
CA ASN A 20 7.50 -3.43 -0.38
C ASN A 20 7.84 -4.66 -1.24
N GLN A 21 7.27 -4.75 -2.44
CA GLN A 21 7.53 -5.82 -3.41
C GLN A 21 8.58 -5.42 -4.45
N GLU A 22 9.19 -4.24 -4.32
CA GLU A 22 10.17 -3.68 -5.27
C GLU A 22 9.61 -3.56 -6.71
N ILE A 23 8.30 -3.33 -6.84
CA ILE A 23 7.63 -3.14 -8.13
C ILE A 23 7.65 -1.66 -8.50
N GLU A 24 8.45 -1.30 -9.50
CA GLU A 24 8.61 0.09 -9.97
C GLU A 24 7.81 0.40 -11.24
N ALA A 25 7.59 -0.59 -12.11
CA ALA A 25 6.89 -0.44 -13.38
C ALA A 25 5.55 -1.19 -13.36
N PHE A 26 4.46 -0.44 -13.40
CA PHE A 26 3.12 -0.98 -13.32
C PHE A 26 2.07 -0.07 -13.97
N GLU A 27 0.91 -0.64 -14.26
CA GLU A 27 -0.31 0.06 -14.66
C GLU A 27 -1.42 -0.25 -13.65
N ILE A 28 -2.24 0.76 -13.30
CA ILE A 28 -3.38 0.60 -12.40
C ILE A 28 -4.67 0.78 -13.18
N ASN A 29 -5.48 -0.27 -13.21
CA ASN A 29 -6.83 -0.26 -13.73
C ASN A 29 -7.84 -0.17 -12.59
N THR A 30 -8.78 0.76 -12.72
CA THR A 30 -9.82 1.01 -11.73
C THR A 30 -11.15 0.45 -12.21
N TYR A 31 -11.80 -0.34 -11.36
CA TYR A 31 -13.16 -0.84 -11.56
C TYR A 31 -14.06 -0.36 -10.42
N ALA A 32 -15.37 -0.61 -10.53
CA ALA A 32 -16.36 -0.14 -9.56
C ALA A 32 -16.08 -0.57 -8.11
N ASN A 33 -15.52 -1.76 -7.92
CA ASN A 33 -15.33 -2.41 -6.62
C ASN A 33 -13.94 -3.01 -6.41
N GLU A 34 -13.01 -2.82 -7.36
CA GLU A 34 -11.64 -3.33 -7.25
C GLU A 34 -10.65 -2.46 -8.02
N PHE A 35 -9.39 -2.56 -7.63
CA PHE A 35 -8.25 -2.13 -8.41
C PHE A 35 -7.46 -3.33 -8.89
N ARG A 36 -6.98 -3.27 -10.12
CA ARG A 36 -6.06 -4.26 -10.67
C ARG A 36 -4.76 -3.58 -11.05
N VAL A 37 -3.66 -4.15 -10.59
CA VAL A 37 -2.32 -3.68 -10.94
C VAL A 37 -1.68 -4.73 -11.83
N LEU A 38 -1.33 -4.32 -13.05
CA LEU A 38 -0.52 -5.13 -13.96
C LEU A 38 0.93 -4.67 -13.81
N ALA A 39 1.83 -5.60 -13.47
CA ALA A 39 3.23 -5.30 -13.23
C ALA A 39 4.14 -6.35 -13.87
N GLY A 40 5.41 -6.02 -14.08
CA GLY A 40 6.42 -7.03 -14.39
C GLY A 40 6.59 -8.02 -13.24
N ASP A 41 6.77 -9.30 -13.55
CA ASP A 41 7.12 -10.30 -12.53
C ASP A 41 8.49 -9.95 -11.94
N PRO A 42 8.59 -9.69 -10.62
CA PRO A 42 9.87 -9.40 -9.97
C PRO A 42 10.74 -10.65 -9.82
N ASN A 43 10.27 -11.84 -10.20
CA ASN A 43 11.05 -13.06 -10.16
C ASN A 43 11.74 -13.32 -11.51
N PRO A 44 13.02 -13.75 -11.50
CA PRO A 44 13.66 -14.25 -12.70
C PRO A 44 12.81 -15.33 -13.38
N PRO A 45 12.64 -15.30 -14.72
CA PRO A 45 13.47 -14.57 -15.68
C PRO A 45 13.00 -13.15 -16.04
N TYR A 46 12.08 -12.53 -15.29
CA TYR A 46 11.56 -11.16 -15.53
C TYR A 46 10.84 -10.96 -16.87
N THR A 47 10.32 -12.04 -17.47
CA THR A 47 9.67 -11.99 -18.78
C THR A 47 8.14 -12.01 -18.71
N ALA A 48 7.58 -12.24 -17.53
CA ALA A 48 6.15 -12.37 -17.33
C ALA A 48 5.55 -11.08 -16.78
N LEU A 49 4.23 -10.94 -16.96
CA LEU A 49 3.42 -9.95 -16.26
C LEU A 49 2.63 -10.68 -15.16
N ILE A 50 2.51 -10.02 -14.01
CA ILE A 50 1.67 -10.44 -12.89
C ILE A 50 0.52 -9.46 -12.71
N GLU A 51 -0.61 -9.97 -12.22
CA GLU A 51 -1.77 -9.15 -11.87
C GLU A 51 -2.03 -9.23 -10.37
N LEU A 52 -2.00 -8.08 -9.70
CA LEU A 52 -2.39 -7.94 -8.30
C LEU A 52 -3.80 -7.35 -8.24
N LYS A 53 -4.66 -7.94 -7.41
CA LYS A 53 -6.05 -7.49 -7.24
C LYS A 53 -6.24 -6.95 -5.83
N PHE A 54 -6.89 -5.81 -5.75
CA PHE A 54 -7.21 -5.16 -4.49
C PHE A 54 -8.71 -4.89 -4.43
N SER A 55 -9.41 -5.69 -3.63
CA SER A 55 -10.80 -5.46 -3.28
C SER A 55 -10.94 -4.29 -2.30
N VAL A 56 -12.16 -3.82 -2.07
CA VAL A 56 -12.44 -2.81 -1.02
C VAL A 56 -11.95 -3.29 0.34
N GLN A 57 -12.16 -4.57 0.66
CA GLN A 57 -11.75 -5.14 1.94
C GLN A 57 -10.23 -5.18 2.10
N ASP A 58 -9.49 -5.51 1.03
CA ASP A 58 -8.02 -5.52 1.05
C ASP A 58 -7.48 -4.12 1.37
N ILE A 59 -8.06 -3.09 0.76
CA ILE A 59 -7.66 -1.70 1.00
C ILE A 59 -7.98 -1.25 2.43
N GLU A 60 -9.13 -1.64 2.99
CA GLU A 60 -9.48 -1.33 4.39
C GLU A 60 -8.49 -1.95 5.39
N ILE A 61 -8.06 -3.19 5.12
CA ILE A 61 -7.05 -3.88 5.94
C ILE A 61 -5.70 -3.18 5.81
N LEU A 62 -5.25 -2.92 4.58
CA LEU A 62 -3.97 -2.24 4.31
C LEU A 62 -3.93 -0.83 4.93
N ASP A 63 -5.03 -0.08 4.88
CA ASP A 63 -5.05 1.24 5.50
C ASP A 63 -4.96 1.17 7.03
N ARG A 64 -5.67 0.21 7.66
CA ARG A 64 -5.58 -0.02 9.11
C ARG A 64 -4.15 -0.39 9.52
N GLU A 65 -3.52 -1.31 8.79
CA GLU A 65 -2.13 -1.70 9.05
C GLU A 65 -1.17 -0.53 8.84
N GLY A 66 -1.35 0.24 7.77
CA GLY A 66 -0.56 1.43 7.48
C GLY A 66 -0.72 2.51 8.56
N GLN A 67 -1.93 2.70 9.08
CA GLN A 67 -2.20 3.63 10.19
C GLN A 67 -1.50 3.17 11.47
N ALA A 68 -1.56 1.88 11.81
CA ALA A 68 -0.88 1.33 12.98
C ALA A 68 0.64 1.57 12.92
N ARG A 69 1.27 1.33 11.76
CA ARG A 69 2.71 1.60 11.54
C ARG A 69 3.06 3.08 11.69
N ARG A 70 2.22 3.99 11.17
CA ARG A 70 2.43 5.45 11.32
C ARG A 70 2.23 5.93 12.76
N GLY A 71 1.27 5.35 13.48
CA GLY A 71 1.00 5.68 14.88
C GLY A 71 2.16 5.34 15.80
N GLN A 72 2.91 4.28 15.52
CA GLN A 72 4.10 3.89 16.30
C GLN A 72 5.30 4.82 16.05
N SER A 73 5.49 5.30 14.83
CA SER A 73 6.63 6.16 14.48
C SER A 73 6.60 7.53 15.15
N THR A 74 5.44 8.00 15.62
CA THR A 74 5.33 9.31 16.32
C THR A 74 5.70 9.23 17.79
N THR A 75 5.60 8.04 18.42
CA THR A 75 5.88 7.87 19.86
C THR A 75 7.36 7.62 20.16
N GLU A 76 8.16 7.16 19.20
CA GLU A 76 9.59 6.89 19.41
C GLU A 76 10.45 8.16 19.39
N THR A 77 10.04 9.23 18.70
CA THR A 77 10.84 10.47 18.64
C THR A 77 10.72 11.35 19.90
N THR A 78 9.68 11.15 20.72
CA THR A 78 9.40 12.04 21.87
C THR A 78 10.08 11.62 23.16
N ASN A 79 10.61 10.39 23.25
CA ASN A 79 11.20 9.87 24.50
C ASN A 79 12.72 10.10 24.62
N ASP A 80 13.42 10.52 23.55
CA ASP A 80 14.88 10.72 23.58
C ASP A 80 15.32 12.13 24.04
N ARG A 81 14.42 12.98 24.55
CA ARG A 81 14.72 14.41 24.79
C ARG A 81 14.47 14.96 26.19
N PHE A 82 14.23 14.12 27.19
CA PHE A 82 14.06 14.58 28.58
C PHE A 82 14.81 13.70 29.58
N ASP A 83 16.13 13.77 29.58
CA ASP A 83 16.96 13.48 30.75
C ASP A 83 18.27 14.25 30.64
N SER A 84 18.24 15.54 30.99
CA SER A 84 19.41 16.35 31.39
C SER A 84 18.94 17.71 31.90
N VAL A 85 18.52 17.79 33.16
CA VAL A 85 18.69 18.95 34.05
C VAL A 85 18.90 18.44 35.47
#